data_AF-A0AA39JZA8-F1
#
_entry.id   AF-A0AA39JZA8-F1
#
_cell.length_a   1.000
_cell.length_b   1.000
_cell.length_c   1.000
_cell.angle_alpha   90.00
_cell.angle_beta   90.00
_cell.angle_gamma   90.00
#
_symmetry.space_group_name_H-M   'P 1'
#
loop_
_entity.id
_entity.type
_entity.pdbx_description
1 polymer ?
#
loop_
_entity_poly.entity_id
_entity_poly.type
_entity_poly.pdbx_seq_one_letter_code
_entity_poly.pdbx_strand_id
1 'polypeptide(L)'
;MSSSRGHRGSSSVSSSSSHPLQKGSACLNCRRRKVKCDGAKPICGTCASVPALRDCEYSDSGTTRTQLLEEQIAIFESRIRELEASPPNLNAAIRLTQPYSMAGSSIMGSQRQASGSASNVPLNPALLSVPEKLPVELHQAIVGSFLRCCMEIGFFLNVGRFTNTVMKADDFGWEPPSLALLQAVYLWGVHLSTSPELSALEPHFLSTAVQHTSAALSTNHTHKIIHRIQAEALLAQYFFRNARMLEGKYHTSAAVSLLFGAGFHKIRSTEGDGVVGLPPPSDLVEEGERINGFWTVLTLNNCWTPLESNIMYESIDTPWPLIMQSYSQIYRSPQFKTSQTVQKFLSSANPDGDEGTSMIALYVKASTLFERSSTISHQFQPSWSYMLFRVTDMPQPLARQFFSSFSAQDALIQKFLQEMPSIPAMVAAISPETTLMIYSLAHSSVIQLHRPFIAINTASRGRIISAVRSIVHILDTINVAEVVSLNAFLAILWTHVCQFLIQEISNARDDTINSSGAPKSQLAIVKERYAQAFT
;
A
#
# COMPACT_ATOMS: atom_id res chain seq x y z
N MET A 1 70.30 13.23 -65.16
CA MET A 1 69.25 13.81 -66.02
C MET A 1 67.97 13.02 -65.84
N SER A 2 66.83 13.69 -65.99
CA SER A 2 65.52 13.24 -66.53
C SER A 2 65.12 11.75 -66.53
N SER A 3 63.89 11.48 -66.04
CA SER A 3 62.84 10.63 -66.68
C SER A 3 63.15 9.18 -67.14
N SER A 4 62.31 8.17 -66.93
CA SER A 4 61.04 7.96 -66.19
C SER A 4 61.01 6.45 -65.79
N ARG A 5 59.93 5.64 -65.69
CA ARG A 5 58.46 5.72 -65.86
C ARG A 5 57.84 4.58 -65.01
N GLY A 6 56.55 4.63 -64.66
CA GLY A 6 55.94 3.62 -63.78
C GLY A 6 54.57 3.11 -64.21
N HIS A 7 54.19 1.93 -63.70
CA HIS A 7 52.84 1.38 -63.77
C HIS A 7 52.49 0.64 -62.46
N ARG A 8 51.33 0.99 -61.89
CA ARG A 8 50.60 0.21 -60.89
C ARG A 8 49.13 0.17 -61.33
N GLY A 9 48.46 -0.95 -61.05
CA GLY A 9 47.08 -1.19 -61.45
C GLY A 9 46.08 -0.24 -60.78
N SER A 10 45.07 0.15 -61.55
CA SER A 10 43.88 0.89 -61.13
C SER A 10 43.08 0.17 -60.03
N SER A 11 42.52 0.96 -59.10
CA SER A 11 41.23 0.68 -58.44
C SER A 11 40.57 1.99 -58.00
N SER A 12 39.75 2.56 -58.90
CA SER A 12 38.68 3.55 -58.68
C SER A 12 38.74 4.46 -57.43
N VAL A 13 39.11 5.73 -57.62
CA VAL A 13 38.70 6.83 -56.73
C VAL A 13 37.42 7.47 -57.30
N SER A 14 36.28 7.27 -56.64
CA SER A 14 35.01 7.88 -57.02
C SER A 14 34.89 9.31 -56.46
N SER A 15 35.15 10.32 -57.28
CA SER A 15 34.97 11.73 -56.91
C SER A 15 33.48 12.12 -56.90
N SER A 16 32.84 12.10 -55.72
CA SER A 16 31.44 12.51 -55.55
C SER A 16 31.31 13.98 -55.13
N SER A 17 30.51 14.71 -55.91
CA SER A 17 30.05 16.10 -55.77
C SER A 17 29.83 16.62 -54.33
N SER A 18 30.18 17.89 -54.11
CA SER A 18 29.99 18.61 -52.85
C SER A 18 28.53 19.00 -52.61
N HIS A 19 27.72 18.07 -52.10
CA HIS A 19 26.41 18.41 -51.52
C HIS A 19 26.58 18.99 -50.10
N PRO A 20 25.77 19.99 -49.70
CA PRO A 20 25.75 20.47 -48.32
C PRO A 20 25.12 19.40 -47.41
N LEU A 21 25.89 18.91 -46.44
CA LEU A 21 25.45 17.95 -45.43
C LEU A 21 24.22 18.46 -44.66
N GLN A 22 23.23 17.59 -44.44
CA GLN A 22 22.04 17.90 -43.63
C GLN A 22 22.45 18.36 -42.22
N LYS A 23 21.74 19.34 -41.67
CA LYS A 23 21.96 19.85 -40.30
C LYS A 23 21.89 18.69 -39.29
N GLY A 24 23.03 18.34 -38.70
CA GLY A 24 23.17 17.25 -37.73
C GLY A 24 24.06 16.08 -38.18
N SER A 25 24.26 15.89 -39.48
CA SER A 25 24.95 14.71 -40.07
C SER A 25 26.49 14.71 -40.00
N ALA A 26 27.10 15.67 -39.29
CA ALA A 26 28.55 15.72 -39.09
C ALA A 26 28.99 14.81 -37.93
N CYS A 27 30.10 14.07 -38.10
CA CYS A 27 30.62 13.16 -37.06
C CYS A 27 30.94 13.89 -35.74
N LEU A 28 30.90 13.15 -34.63
CA LEU A 28 30.98 13.71 -33.28
C LEU A 28 32.29 14.49 -33.05
N ASN A 29 33.41 14.05 -33.64
CA ASN A 29 34.71 14.72 -33.55
C ASN A 29 34.71 16.08 -34.27
N CYS A 30 34.19 16.16 -35.51
CA CYS A 30 34.08 17.43 -36.22
C CYS A 30 33.10 18.39 -35.53
N ARG A 31 31.97 17.87 -35.03
CA ARG A 31 30.97 18.63 -34.27
C ARG A 31 31.55 19.20 -32.98
N ARG A 32 32.29 18.41 -32.19
CA ARG A 32 32.97 18.84 -30.95
C ARG A 32 34.06 19.88 -31.22
N ARG A 33 34.83 19.73 -32.30
CA ARG A 33 35.91 20.65 -32.70
C ARG A 33 35.44 21.88 -33.50
N LYS A 34 34.15 21.97 -33.86
CA LYS A 34 33.57 23.03 -34.73
C LYS A 34 34.28 23.17 -36.10
N VAL A 35 34.77 22.06 -36.66
CA VAL A 35 35.44 22.04 -37.98
C VAL A 35 34.55 21.43 -39.06
N LYS A 36 34.82 21.76 -40.33
CA LYS A 36 34.08 21.19 -41.47
C LYS A 36 34.26 19.67 -41.53
N CYS A 37 33.13 18.95 -41.59
CA CYS A 37 33.06 17.54 -41.92
C CYS A 37 32.75 17.40 -43.42
N ASP A 38 33.28 16.37 -44.07
CA ASP A 38 32.97 15.97 -45.44
C ASP A 38 31.92 14.85 -45.52
N GLY A 39 31.66 14.16 -44.41
CA GLY A 39 30.56 13.18 -44.30
C GLY A 39 30.92 11.76 -44.75
N ALA A 40 32.17 11.50 -45.15
CA ALA A 40 32.59 10.17 -45.59
C ALA A 40 32.53 9.15 -44.45
N LYS A 41 31.80 8.04 -44.66
CA LYS A 41 31.81 6.86 -43.78
C LYS A 41 32.78 5.81 -44.34
N PRO A 42 33.52 5.06 -43.50
CA PRO A 42 33.45 5.03 -42.04
C PRO A 42 34.21 6.17 -41.34
N ILE A 43 35.18 6.81 -41.98
CA ILE A 43 36.00 7.87 -41.39
C ILE A 43 36.01 9.10 -42.30
N CYS A 44 35.63 10.25 -41.74
CA CYS A 44 35.62 11.54 -42.44
C CYS A 44 37.06 12.01 -42.72
N GLY A 45 37.33 12.68 -43.84
CA GLY A 45 38.69 13.08 -44.24
C GLY A 45 39.39 14.00 -43.22
N THR A 46 38.61 14.83 -42.52
CA THR A 46 39.09 15.70 -41.43
C THR A 46 39.50 14.91 -40.17
N CYS A 47 39.03 13.67 -40.01
CA CYS A 47 39.48 12.75 -38.96
C CYS A 47 40.59 11.81 -39.45
N ALA A 48 40.51 11.32 -40.69
CA ALA A 48 41.54 10.46 -41.31
C ALA A 48 42.94 11.12 -41.35
N SER A 49 42.98 12.44 -41.51
CA SER A 49 44.22 13.25 -41.50
C SER A 49 44.82 13.50 -40.12
N VAL A 50 44.15 13.09 -39.03
CA VAL A 50 44.60 13.31 -37.65
C VAL A 50 44.77 11.96 -36.95
N PRO A 51 46.01 11.48 -36.69
CA PRO A 51 46.25 10.14 -36.12
C PRO A 51 45.52 9.83 -34.81
N ALA A 52 45.19 10.85 -34.02
CA ALA A 52 44.47 10.76 -32.74
C ALA A 52 42.93 10.78 -32.86
N LEU A 53 42.36 10.77 -34.08
CA LEU A 53 40.90 10.83 -34.33
C LEU A 53 40.40 9.67 -35.21
N ARG A 54 41.01 8.48 -35.08
CA ARG A 54 40.57 7.27 -35.81
C ARG A 54 39.15 6.84 -35.46
N ASP A 55 38.71 7.11 -34.24
CA ASP A 55 37.36 6.80 -33.73
C ASP A 55 36.33 7.82 -34.25
N CYS A 56 36.03 7.73 -35.55
CA CYS A 56 35.19 8.70 -36.26
C CYS A 56 33.69 8.35 -36.18
N GLU A 57 33.12 8.51 -34.99
CA GLU A 57 31.74 8.10 -34.73
C GLU A 57 30.69 9.05 -35.36
N TYR A 58 29.66 8.45 -35.97
CA TYR A 58 28.45 9.10 -36.47
C TYR A 58 27.24 8.57 -35.67
N SER A 59 26.48 9.47 -35.04
CA SER A 59 25.31 9.10 -34.24
C SER A 59 24.07 8.88 -35.14
N ASP A 60 23.98 7.71 -35.78
CA ASP A 60 22.86 7.31 -36.67
C ASP A 60 21.58 6.91 -35.89
N SER A 61 21.30 7.53 -34.73
CA SER A 61 20.04 7.36 -33.99
C SER A 61 19.76 8.55 -33.09
N GLY A 62 18.60 9.19 -33.25
CA GLY A 62 18.18 10.32 -32.41
C GLY A 62 17.05 11.12 -33.04
N THR A 63 15.82 10.62 -32.90
CA THR A 63 14.59 11.33 -33.30
C THR A 63 14.62 12.74 -32.72
N THR A 64 14.53 13.76 -33.57
CA THR A 64 14.74 15.14 -33.12
C THR A 64 13.59 15.57 -32.19
N ARG A 65 13.90 16.44 -31.22
CA ARG A 65 12.87 16.97 -30.30
C ARG A 65 11.71 17.65 -31.05
N THR A 66 11.97 18.21 -32.24
CA THR A 66 10.96 18.74 -33.17
C THR A 66 10.05 17.64 -33.72
N GLN A 67 10.60 16.53 -34.23
CA GLN A 67 9.80 15.40 -34.73
C GLN A 67 8.94 14.76 -33.62
N LEU A 68 9.48 14.65 -32.40
CA LEU A 68 8.74 14.15 -31.24
C LEU A 68 7.59 15.08 -30.82
N LEU A 69 7.74 16.40 -31.04
CA LEU A 69 6.67 17.38 -30.81
C LEU A 69 5.65 17.38 -31.97
N GLU A 70 6.10 17.22 -33.21
CA GLU A 70 5.23 17.09 -34.40
C GLU A 70 4.33 15.85 -34.30
N GLU A 71 4.88 14.72 -33.84
CA GLU A 71 4.14 13.48 -33.56
C GLU A 71 3.12 13.67 -32.42
N GLN A 72 3.50 14.35 -31.33
CA GLN A 72 2.58 14.67 -30.24
C GLN A 72 1.47 15.63 -30.67
N ILE A 73 1.77 16.64 -31.50
CA ILE A 73 0.77 17.56 -32.06
C ILE A 73 -0.24 16.78 -32.91
N ALA A 74 0.21 15.89 -33.80
CA ALA A 74 -0.69 15.06 -34.61
C ALA A 74 -1.63 14.19 -33.75
N ILE A 75 -1.14 13.61 -32.65
CA ILE A 75 -1.94 12.83 -31.70
C ILE A 75 -2.97 13.73 -30.99
N PHE A 76 -2.57 14.92 -30.52
CA PHE A 76 -3.48 15.84 -29.84
C PHE A 76 -4.54 16.42 -30.79
N GLU A 77 -4.18 16.79 -32.03
CA GLU A 77 -5.14 17.23 -33.05
C GLU A 77 -6.14 16.14 -33.47
N SER A 78 -5.72 14.88 -33.46
CA SER A 78 -6.64 13.75 -33.68
C SER A 78 -7.61 13.62 -32.50
N ARG A 79 -7.13 13.70 -31.26
CA ARG A 79 -7.97 13.58 -30.07
C ARG A 79 -8.91 14.78 -29.87
N ILE A 80 -8.48 15.98 -30.25
CA ILE A 80 -9.35 17.17 -30.29
C ILE A 80 -10.47 16.96 -31.30
N ARG A 81 -10.18 16.47 -32.52
CA ARG A 81 -11.21 16.15 -33.52
C ARG A 81 -12.21 15.08 -33.05
N GLU A 82 -11.79 14.07 -32.30
CA GLU A 82 -12.72 13.09 -31.69
C GLU A 82 -13.65 13.74 -30.66
N LEU A 83 -13.16 14.71 -29.88
CA LEU A 83 -13.93 15.40 -28.83
C LEU A 83 -14.84 16.48 -29.41
N GLU A 84 -14.39 17.22 -30.44
CA GLU A 84 -15.18 18.25 -31.15
C GLU A 84 -16.25 17.65 -32.07
N ALA A 85 -16.05 16.43 -32.57
CA ALA A 85 -17.09 15.68 -33.29
C ALA A 85 -18.23 15.18 -32.36
N SER A 86 -18.06 15.27 -31.04
CA SER A 86 -19.09 14.91 -30.07
C SER A 86 -19.97 16.14 -29.76
N PRO A 87 -21.28 16.11 -30.02
CA PRO A 87 -22.13 17.30 -29.93
C PRO A 87 -22.24 17.83 -28.49
N PRO A 88 -22.27 19.16 -28.27
CA PRO A 88 -22.10 19.80 -26.97
C PRO A 88 -23.36 19.79 -26.09
N ASN A 89 -24.14 18.70 -26.10
CA ASN A 89 -25.36 18.57 -25.31
C ASN A 89 -25.70 17.11 -25.02
N LEU A 90 -25.17 16.57 -23.92
CA LEU A 90 -25.78 15.47 -23.15
C LEU A 90 -25.09 15.31 -21.79
N ASN A 91 -25.74 15.77 -20.73
CA ASN A 91 -25.50 15.27 -19.37
C ASN A 91 -26.05 13.84 -19.24
N ALA A 92 -25.49 12.91 -20.01
CA ALA A 92 -25.85 11.50 -19.99
C ALA A 92 -25.19 10.83 -18.79
N ALA A 93 -25.99 10.35 -17.84
CA ALA A 93 -25.48 9.56 -16.73
C ALA A 93 -24.72 8.32 -17.22
N ILE A 94 -23.56 8.04 -16.61
CA ILE A 94 -22.77 6.83 -16.87
C ILE A 94 -23.63 5.61 -16.55
N ARG A 95 -24.13 4.92 -17.58
CA ARG A 95 -24.87 3.66 -17.41
C ARG A 95 -23.89 2.54 -17.03
N LEU A 96 -23.73 2.35 -15.72
CA LEU A 96 -23.08 1.17 -15.17
C LEU A 96 -23.80 -0.09 -15.67
N THR A 97 -23.11 -0.87 -16.51
CA THR A 97 -23.68 -2.08 -17.11
C THR A 97 -23.54 -3.23 -16.12
N GLN A 98 -24.65 -3.65 -15.52
CA GLN A 98 -24.68 -4.79 -14.59
C GLN A 98 -24.49 -6.12 -15.37
N PRO A 99 -23.43 -6.90 -15.12
CA PRO A 99 -23.14 -8.11 -15.92
C PRO A 99 -24.11 -9.29 -15.68
N TYR A 100 -24.96 -9.21 -14.65
CA TYR A 100 -25.78 -10.34 -14.18
C TYR A 100 -27.30 -10.18 -14.43
N SER A 101 -27.74 -9.10 -15.09
CA SER A 101 -29.16 -8.77 -15.25
C SER A 101 -29.87 -9.54 -16.39
N MET A 102 -29.54 -10.83 -16.54
CA MET A 102 -30.07 -11.77 -17.55
C MET A 102 -30.47 -13.13 -16.93
N ALA A 103 -31.14 -13.08 -15.78
CA ALA A 103 -31.69 -14.25 -15.10
C ALA A 103 -33.06 -13.94 -14.45
N GLY A 104 -33.99 -13.34 -15.20
CA GLY A 104 -35.30 -12.97 -14.68
C GLY A 104 -36.36 -12.73 -15.77
N SER A 105 -37.43 -13.53 -15.73
CA SER A 105 -38.73 -13.28 -16.38
C SER A 105 -38.80 -13.20 -17.91
N SER A 106 -38.98 -14.37 -18.55
CA SER A 106 -39.92 -14.52 -19.69
C SER A 106 -40.31 -15.99 -19.85
N ILE A 107 -41.53 -16.35 -19.43
CA ILE A 107 -42.08 -17.70 -19.55
C ILE A 107 -43.23 -17.67 -20.58
N MET A 108 -43.01 -18.24 -21.77
CA MET A 108 -43.94 -19.22 -22.36
C MET A 108 -43.43 -19.83 -23.68
N GLY A 109 -43.36 -21.16 -23.72
CA GLY A 109 -43.94 -21.97 -24.79
C GLY A 109 -43.37 -21.93 -26.21
N SER A 110 -42.38 -22.79 -26.48
CA SER A 110 -42.51 -23.78 -27.58
C SER A 110 -41.48 -24.91 -27.50
N GLN A 111 -41.86 -26.07 -27.99
CA GLN A 111 -41.04 -27.28 -28.03
C GLN A 111 -40.03 -27.24 -29.18
N ARG A 112 -38.86 -27.87 -28.99
CA ARG A 112 -38.25 -28.78 -29.98
C ARG A 112 -37.22 -29.70 -29.34
N GLN A 113 -37.13 -30.92 -29.86
CA GLN A 113 -36.18 -31.95 -29.43
C GLN A 113 -34.85 -31.78 -30.15
N ALA A 114 -33.75 -32.04 -29.47
CA ALA A 114 -32.46 -32.35 -30.07
C ALA A 114 -31.71 -33.35 -29.18
N SER A 115 -31.44 -34.55 -29.68
CA SER A 115 -30.69 -35.58 -28.96
C SER A 115 -29.18 -35.32 -29.10
N GLY A 116 -28.46 -35.25 -27.99
CA GLY A 116 -27.01 -35.05 -27.97
C GLY A 116 -26.39 -35.62 -26.70
N SER A 117 -25.87 -36.83 -26.77
CA SER A 117 -25.31 -37.55 -25.62
C SER A 117 -23.88 -37.06 -25.32
N ALA A 118 -23.72 -36.33 -24.21
CA ALA A 118 -22.44 -36.05 -23.57
C ALA A 118 -22.56 -36.26 -22.06
N SER A 119 -21.59 -36.95 -21.46
CA SER A 119 -21.67 -37.46 -20.07
C SER A 119 -21.40 -36.38 -19.03
N ASN A 120 -22.36 -35.47 -18.82
CA ASN A 120 -22.33 -34.53 -17.70
C ASN A 120 -22.81 -35.20 -16.41
N VAL A 121 -21.90 -35.44 -15.47
CA VAL A 121 -22.26 -35.68 -14.06
C VAL A 121 -22.83 -34.36 -13.50
N PRO A 122 -24.08 -34.29 -13.04
CA PRO A 122 -24.63 -33.05 -12.50
C PRO A 122 -24.05 -32.78 -11.11
N LEU A 123 -23.11 -31.84 -11.02
CA LEU A 123 -22.78 -31.19 -9.74
C LEU A 123 -24.02 -30.42 -9.27
N ASN A 124 -24.73 -31.01 -8.31
CA ASN A 124 -26.02 -30.50 -7.84
C ASN A 124 -25.83 -29.19 -7.03
N PRO A 125 -26.35 -28.03 -7.50
CA PRO A 125 -26.19 -26.76 -6.80
C PRO A 125 -26.86 -26.72 -5.41
N ALA A 126 -27.79 -27.65 -5.14
CA ALA A 126 -28.58 -27.67 -3.91
C ALA A 126 -27.80 -28.09 -2.64
N LEU A 127 -26.53 -28.49 -2.73
CA LEU A 127 -25.72 -28.85 -1.56
C LEU A 127 -25.04 -27.64 -0.86
N LEU A 128 -25.18 -26.42 -1.41
CA LEU A 128 -24.62 -25.18 -0.82
C LEU A 128 -25.71 -24.17 -0.41
N SER A 129 -26.97 -24.60 -0.27
CA SER A 129 -28.04 -23.77 0.29
C SER A 129 -27.91 -23.69 1.82
N VAL A 130 -27.00 -22.85 2.30
CA VAL A 130 -26.86 -22.51 3.72
C VAL A 130 -28.20 -21.96 4.24
N PRO A 131 -28.78 -22.50 5.34
CA PRO A 131 -30.03 -22.00 5.89
C PRO A 131 -29.94 -20.56 6.40
N GLU A 132 -31.04 -19.81 6.29
CA GLU A 132 -31.13 -18.39 6.69
C GLU A 132 -30.77 -18.13 8.17
N LYS A 133 -31.07 -19.10 9.06
CA LYS A 133 -30.50 -19.18 10.42
C LYS A 133 -29.70 -20.50 10.52
N LEU A 134 -28.40 -20.39 10.78
CA LEU A 134 -27.51 -21.54 10.99
C LEU A 134 -27.95 -22.38 12.21
N PRO A 135 -27.71 -23.71 12.23
CA PRO A 135 -27.72 -24.51 13.44
C PRO A 135 -26.85 -23.89 14.55
N VAL A 136 -27.27 -24.05 15.80
CA VAL A 136 -26.68 -23.35 16.96
C VAL A 136 -25.22 -23.75 17.17
N GLU A 137 -24.93 -25.05 17.01
CA GLU A 137 -23.60 -25.64 17.14
C GLU A 137 -22.66 -25.12 16.05
N LEU A 138 -23.17 -25.01 14.82
CA LEU A 138 -22.44 -24.49 13.66
C LEU A 138 -22.14 -23.00 13.81
N HIS A 139 -23.14 -22.21 14.24
CA HIS A 139 -22.98 -20.80 14.58
C HIS A 139 -21.91 -20.61 15.67
N GLN A 140 -22.00 -21.34 16.78
CA GLN A 140 -21.05 -21.26 17.88
C GLN A 140 -19.63 -21.66 17.47
N ALA A 141 -19.47 -22.70 16.64
CA ALA A 141 -18.17 -23.12 16.14
C ALA A 141 -17.51 -22.06 15.22
N ILE A 142 -18.29 -21.47 14.30
CA ILE A 142 -17.80 -20.44 13.37
C ILE A 142 -17.45 -19.15 14.14
N VAL A 143 -18.35 -18.63 14.97
CA VAL A 143 -18.08 -17.40 15.75
C VAL A 143 -16.99 -17.65 16.79
N GLY A 144 -16.94 -18.82 17.42
CA GLY A 144 -15.87 -19.23 18.33
C GLY A 144 -14.51 -19.43 17.67
N SER A 145 -14.45 -19.60 16.34
CA SER A 145 -13.21 -19.59 15.56
C SER A 145 -12.77 -18.15 15.24
N PHE A 146 -13.71 -17.29 14.83
CA PHE A 146 -13.46 -15.84 14.63
C PHE A 146 -12.94 -15.14 15.90
N LEU A 147 -13.58 -15.36 17.05
CA LEU A 147 -13.27 -14.63 18.29
C LEU A 147 -11.82 -14.83 18.77
N ARG A 148 -11.15 -15.93 18.39
CA ARG A 148 -9.75 -16.23 18.78
C ARG A 148 -8.71 -15.31 18.13
N CYS A 149 -9.04 -14.71 16.99
CA CYS A 149 -8.10 -13.94 16.16
C CYS A 149 -8.68 -12.57 15.75
N CYS A 150 -9.73 -12.12 16.44
CA CYS A 150 -10.55 -10.99 15.98
C CYS A 150 -9.82 -9.64 16.07
N MET A 151 -8.95 -9.42 17.06
CA MET A 151 -8.19 -8.17 17.20
C MET A 151 -7.14 -8.04 16.09
N GLU A 152 -6.47 -9.14 15.77
CA GLU A 152 -5.34 -9.26 14.85
C GLU A 152 -5.76 -8.95 13.39
N ILE A 153 -7.01 -9.28 13.05
CA ILE A 153 -7.64 -9.01 11.76
C ILE A 153 -8.37 -7.66 11.69
N GLY A 154 -8.41 -6.88 12.78
CA GLY A 154 -8.96 -5.52 12.79
C GLY A 154 -10.41 -5.38 13.27
N PHE A 155 -10.87 -6.26 14.16
CA PHE A 155 -12.09 -6.02 14.93
C PHE A 155 -11.83 -4.95 16.00
N PHE A 156 -12.60 -3.87 15.98
CA PHE A 156 -12.45 -2.69 16.86
C PHE A 156 -13.65 -2.46 17.79
N LEU A 157 -14.75 -3.21 17.59
CA LEU A 157 -15.91 -3.19 18.49
C LEU A 157 -15.59 -3.90 19.82
N ASN A 158 -16.40 -3.64 20.84
CA ASN A 158 -16.24 -4.27 22.15
C ASN A 158 -16.60 -5.76 22.08
N VAL A 159 -15.57 -6.62 22.14
CA VAL A 159 -15.70 -8.08 22.05
C VAL A 159 -16.72 -8.65 23.06
N GLY A 160 -16.80 -8.09 24.27
CA GLY A 160 -17.78 -8.52 25.28
C GLY A 160 -19.22 -8.20 24.89
N ARG A 161 -19.50 -6.97 24.42
CA ARG A 161 -20.81 -6.57 23.90
C ARG A 161 -21.20 -7.41 22.69
N PHE A 162 -20.30 -7.54 21.71
CA PHE A 162 -20.50 -8.33 20.50
C PHE A 162 -20.76 -9.81 20.80
N THR A 163 -19.99 -10.42 21.70
CA THR A 163 -20.17 -11.84 22.07
C THR A 163 -21.52 -12.05 22.75
N ASN A 164 -21.98 -11.11 23.57
CA ASN A 164 -23.32 -11.18 24.18
C ASN A 164 -24.43 -11.02 23.14
N THR A 165 -24.35 -10.06 22.20
CA THR A 165 -25.41 -9.90 21.18
C THR A 165 -25.42 -11.03 20.17
N VAL A 166 -24.27 -11.51 19.70
CA VAL A 166 -24.21 -12.58 18.70
C VAL A 166 -24.68 -13.93 19.26
N MET A 167 -24.38 -14.24 20.53
CA MET A 167 -24.75 -15.52 21.16
C MET A 167 -26.10 -15.52 21.88
N LYS A 168 -26.65 -14.35 22.27
CA LYS A 168 -27.82 -14.24 23.17
C LYS A 168 -28.83 -13.13 22.81
N ALA A 169 -28.91 -12.71 21.55
CA ALA A 169 -29.85 -11.66 21.11
C ALA A 169 -31.29 -11.88 21.60
N ASP A 170 -31.76 -13.13 21.48
CA ASP A 170 -33.14 -13.54 21.76
C ASP A 170 -33.51 -13.45 23.27
N ASP A 171 -32.54 -13.45 24.20
CA ASP A 171 -32.78 -13.51 25.66
C ASP A 171 -33.02 -12.14 26.34
N PHE A 172 -32.43 -11.06 25.82
CA PHE A 172 -32.33 -9.77 26.53
C PHE A 172 -32.91 -8.57 25.76
N GLY A 173 -33.40 -8.78 24.53
CA GLY A 173 -33.96 -7.71 23.70
C GLY A 173 -32.91 -6.71 23.16
N TRP A 174 -31.64 -7.12 23.09
CA TRP A 174 -30.57 -6.32 22.48
C TRP A 174 -30.62 -6.54 20.96
N GLU A 175 -30.38 -5.48 20.17
CA GLU A 175 -30.37 -5.60 18.71
C GLU A 175 -29.22 -6.53 18.25
N PRO A 176 -29.50 -7.60 17.47
CA PRO A 176 -28.46 -8.51 16.99
C PRO A 176 -27.48 -7.80 16.03
N PRO A 177 -26.25 -8.30 15.86
CA PRO A 177 -25.30 -7.72 14.91
C PRO A 177 -25.86 -7.68 13.48
N SER A 178 -25.60 -6.59 12.76
CA SER A 178 -26.11 -6.40 11.40
C SER A 178 -25.70 -7.53 10.47
N LEU A 179 -26.55 -7.88 9.50
CA LEU A 179 -26.22 -8.94 8.53
C LEU A 179 -24.89 -8.69 7.80
N ALA A 180 -24.51 -7.44 7.54
CA ALA A 180 -23.21 -7.10 6.98
C ALA A 180 -22.05 -7.55 7.88
N LEU A 181 -22.12 -7.21 9.17
CA LEU A 181 -21.12 -7.58 10.15
C LEU A 181 -21.14 -9.09 10.43
N LEU A 182 -22.32 -9.68 10.60
CA LEU A 182 -22.50 -11.09 10.93
C LEU A 182 -21.98 -12.02 9.81
N GLN A 183 -22.25 -11.68 8.54
CA GLN A 183 -21.74 -12.46 7.41
C GLN A 183 -20.22 -12.29 7.23
N ALA A 184 -19.65 -11.09 7.49
CA ALA A 184 -18.21 -10.88 7.52
C ALA A 184 -17.52 -11.65 8.67
N VAL A 185 -18.18 -11.77 9.82
CA VAL A 185 -17.74 -12.62 10.94
C VAL A 185 -17.80 -14.10 10.59
N TYR A 186 -18.86 -14.56 9.92
CA TYR A 186 -18.97 -15.96 9.46
C TYR A 186 -17.89 -16.31 8.42
N LEU A 187 -17.64 -15.42 7.45
CA LEU A 187 -16.56 -15.55 6.46
C LEU A 187 -15.21 -15.80 7.14
N TRP A 188 -14.84 -14.96 8.11
CA TRP A 188 -13.60 -15.15 8.87
C TRP A 188 -13.63 -16.40 9.75
N GLY A 189 -14.77 -16.72 10.37
CA GLY A 189 -14.92 -17.91 11.21
C GLY A 189 -14.76 -19.23 10.45
N VAL A 190 -15.15 -19.30 9.17
CA VAL A 190 -14.87 -20.47 8.32
C VAL A 190 -13.45 -20.46 7.73
N HIS A 191 -12.93 -19.29 7.33
CA HIS A 191 -11.58 -19.13 6.80
C HIS A 191 -10.48 -19.43 7.84
N LEU A 192 -10.78 -19.23 9.14
CA LEU A 192 -9.91 -19.58 10.26
C LEU A 192 -10.18 -21.00 10.80
N SER A 193 -11.09 -21.76 10.20
CA SER A 193 -11.42 -23.10 10.67
C SER A 193 -10.51 -24.17 10.06
N THR A 194 -10.16 -25.17 10.86
CA THR A 194 -9.44 -26.38 10.42
C THR A 194 -10.38 -27.46 9.87
N SER A 195 -11.70 -27.27 9.91
CA SER A 195 -12.66 -28.24 9.35
C SER A 195 -12.88 -27.99 7.85
N PRO A 196 -12.60 -28.97 6.97
CA PRO A 196 -12.78 -28.81 5.52
C PRO A 196 -14.25 -28.61 5.12
N GLU A 197 -15.19 -29.12 5.92
CA GLU A 197 -16.63 -28.91 5.75
C GLU A 197 -17.02 -27.43 5.95
N LEU A 198 -16.31 -26.73 6.83
CA LEU A 198 -16.53 -25.30 7.10
C LEU A 198 -15.85 -24.44 6.03
N SER A 199 -14.60 -24.75 5.68
CA SER A 199 -13.88 -24.07 4.59
C SER A 199 -14.63 -24.16 3.25
N ALA A 200 -15.38 -25.24 2.99
CA ALA A 200 -16.23 -25.38 1.81
C ALA A 200 -17.36 -24.32 1.72
N LEU A 201 -17.73 -23.69 2.83
CA LEU A 201 -18.74 -22.62 2.89
C LEU A 201 -18.15 -21.21 2.67
N GLU A 202 -16.83 -21.07 2.63
CA GLU A 202 -16.14 -19.78 2.46
C GLU A 202 -16.60 -18.97 1.22
N PRO A 203 -16.79 -19.58 0.02
CA PRO A 203 -17.30 -18.86 -1.15
C PRO A 203 -18.72 -18.32 -0.98
N HIS A 204 -19.57 -19.02 -0.21
CA HIS A 204 -20.92 -18.57 0.11
C HIS A 204 -20.88 -17.34 1.02
N PHE A 205 -20.18 -17.45 2.16
CA PHE A 205 -20.07 -16.36 3.13
C PHE A 205 -19.34 -15.14 2.56
N LEU A 206 -18.42 -15.32 1.61
CA LEU A 206 -17.80 -14.21 0.89
C LEU A 206 -18.82 -13.44 0.04
N SER A 207 -19.65 -14.16 -0.71
CA SER A 207 -20.69 -13.54 -1.56
C SER A 207 -21.73 -12.80 -0.73
N THR A 208 -22.21 -13.40 0.37
CA THR A 208 -23.21 -12.77 1.25
C THR A 208 -22.63 -11.58 2.01
N ALA A 209 -21.40 -11.68 2.52
CA ALA A 209 -20.74 -10.58 3.25
C ALA A 209 -20.59 -9.33 2.37
N VAL A 210 -20.13 -9.48 1.12
CA VAL A 210 -20.01 -8.36 0.17
C VAL A 210 -21.40 -7.77 -0.15
N GLN A 211 -22.38 -8.62 -0.44
CA GLN A 211 -23.75 -8.19 -0.76
C GLN A 211 -24.39 -7.40 0.39
N HIS A 212 -24.42 -7.96 1.60
CA HIS A 212 -25.01 -7.30 2.77
C HIS A 212 -24.25 -6.04 3.18
N THR A 213 -22.92 -6.02 3.03
CA THR A 213 -22.12 -4.81 3.30
C THR A 213 -22.47 -3.67 2.36
N SER A 214 -22.63 -3.93 1.05
CA SER A 214 -23.06 -2.90 0.10
C SER A 214 -24.43 -2.29 0.45
N ALA A 215 -25.36 -3.12 0.94
CA ALA A 215 -26.73 -2.75 1.25
C ALA A 215 -26.93 -2.18 2.68
N ALA A 216 -25.90 -2.25 3.54
CA ALA A 216 -26.06 -2.07 4.99
C ALA A 216 -26.70 -0.72 5.41
N LEU A 217 -26.40 0.38 4.70
CA LEU A 217 -26.95 1.70 5.01
C LEU A 217 -28.46 1.83 4.73
N SER A 218 -29.01 0.99 3.85
CA SER A 218 -30.44 0.93 3.53
C SER A 218 -31.26 0.15 4.57
N THR A 219 -30.61 -0.46 5.56
CA THR A 219 -31.29 -1.15 6.68
C THR A 219 -31.78 -0.15 7.75
N ASN A 220 -32.69 -0.58 8.62
CA ASN A 220 -33.20 0.22 9.73
C ASN A 220 -32.46 -0.01 11.07
N HIS A 221 -31.29 -0.64 11.04
CA HIS A 221 -30.55 -1.03 12.24
C HIS A 221 -29.81 0.17 12.87
N THR A 222 -29.90 0.31 14.19
CA THR A 222 -29.32 1.42 14.99
C THR A 222 -27.84 1.67 14.67
N HIS A 223 -27.00 0.63 14.77
CA HIS A 223 -25.55 0.72 14.63
C HIS A 223 -25.06 0.51 13.18
N LYS A 224 -25.93 0.64 12.17
CA LYS A 224 -25.62 0.27 10.76
C LYS A 224 -24.38 0.93 10.16
N ILE A 225 -24.03 2.16 10.57
CA ILE A 225 -22.83 2.86 10.06
C ILE A 225 -21.56 2.20 10.61
N ILE A 226 -21.45 2.06 11.94
CA ILE A 226 -20.26 1.48 12.57
C ILE A 226 -20.12 -0.01 12.26
N HIS A 227 -21.23 -0.76 12.22
CA HIS A 227 -21.24 -2.15 11.77
C HIS A 227 -20.84 -2.31 10.29
N ARG A 228 -21.21 -1.37 9.40
CA ARG A 228 -20.72 -1.37 8.02
C ARG A 228 -19.22 -1.10 7.97
N ILE A 229 -18.71 -0.07 8.66
CA ILE A 229 -17.28 0.25 8.70
C ILE A 229 -16.46 -0.96 9.20
N GLN A 230 -16.97 -1.68 10.21
CA GLN A 230 -16.35 -2.92 10.69
C GLN A 230 -16.35 -4.04 9.65
N ALA A 231 -17.46 -4.23 8.91
CA ALA A 231 -17.55 -5.24 7.85
C ALA A 231 -16.64 -4.92 6.65
N GLU A 232 -16.56 -3.66 6.22
CA GLU A 232 -15.66 -3.20 5.16
C GLU A 232 -14.19 -3.42 5.57
N ALA A 233 -13.82 -3.13 6.83
CA ALA A 233 -12.47 -3.38 7.35
C ALA A 233 -12.12 -4.89 7.39
N LEU A 234 -13.05 -5.74 7.83
CA LEU A 234 -12.88 -7.20 7.84
C LEU A 234 -12.78 -7.78 6.42
N LEU A 235 -13.60 -7.30 5.48
CA LEU A 235 -13.53 -7.70 4.07
C LEU A 235 -12.21 -7.28 3.43
N ALA A 236 -11.76 -6.04 3.66
CA ALA A 236 -10.47 -5.57 3.15
C ALA A 236 -9.31 -6.47 3.61
N GLN A 237 -9.25 -6.76 4.91
CA GLN A 237 -8.24 -7.65 5.50
C GLN A 237 -8.34 -9.09 4.98
N TYR A 238 -9.54 -9.60 4.72
CA TYR A 238 -9.75 -10.93 4.12
C TYR A 238 -9.19 -10.98 2.68
N PHE A 239 -9.48 -9.97 1.86
CA PHE A 239 -8.94 -9.88 0.50
C PHE A 239 -7.42 -9.72 0.50
N PHE A 240 -6.87 -8.87 1.38
CA PHE A 240 -5.41 -8.72 1.54
C PHE A 240 -4.71 -10.01 1.98
N ARG A 241 -5.28 -10.76 2.95
CA ARG A 241 -4.78 -12.08 3.38
C ARG A 241 -4.77 -13.09 2.23
N ASN A 242 -5.77 -13.03 1.35
CA ASN A 242 -5.87 -13.85 0.15
C ASN A 242 -5.19 -13.23 -1.10
N ALA A 243 -4.27 -12.27 -0.91
CA ALA A 243 -3.52 -11.57 -1.97
C ALA A 243 -4.36 -10.82 -3.04
N ARG A 244 -5.66 -10.66 -2.83
CA ARG A 244 -6.62 -9.95 -3.71
C ARG A 244 -6.56 -8.44 -3.45
N MET A 245 -5.43 -7.86 -3.88
CA MET A 245 -5.05 -6.48 -3.56
C MET A 245 -6.07 -5.44 -4.02
N LEU A 246 -6.72 -5.61 -5.19
CA LEU A 246 -7.65 -4.61 -5.73
C LEU A 246 -8.94 -4.52 -4.90
N GLU A 247 -9.49 -5.67 -4.53
CA GLU A 247 -10.69 -5.78 -3.70
C GLU A 247 -10.41 -5.34 -2.26
N GLY A 248 -9.24 -5.68 -1.72
CA GLY A 248 -8.77 -5.18 -0.42
C GLY A 248 -8.76 -3.65 -0.39
N LYS A 249 -8.12 -3.03 -1.39
CA LYS A 249 -8.08 -1.57 -1.56
C LYS A 249 -9.47 -0.95 -1.70
N TYR A 250 -10.35 -1.54 -2.51
CA TYR A 250 -11.72 -1.08 -2.67
C TYR A 250 -12.47 -0.98 -1.32
N HIS A 251 -12.41 -2.04 -0.51
CA HIS A 251 -13.06 -2.05 0.81
C HIS A 251 -12.38 -1.11 1.82
N THR A 252 -11.05 -0.95 1.78
CA THR A 252 -10.35 0.09 2.55
C THR A 252 -10.81 1.49 2.16
N SER A 253 -10.88 1.83 0.87
CA SER A 253 -11.36 3.13 0.40
C SER A 253 -12.84 3.37 0.77
N ALA A 254 -13.69 2.34 0.70
CA ALA A 254 -15.08 2.42 1.16
C ALA A 254 -15.16 2.74 2.67
N ALA A 255 -14.39 2.03 3.51
CA ALA A 255 -14.32 2.28 4.95
C ALA A 255 -13.82 3.70 5.26
N VAL A 256 -12.79 4.19 4.55
CA VAL A 256 -12.25 5.56 4.67
C VAL A 256 -13.31 6.60 4.28
N SER A 257 -13.99 6.42 3.15
CA SER A 257 -15.06 7.35 2.72
C SER A 257 -16.23 7.38 3.71
N LEU A 258 -16.60 6.23 4.28
CA LEU A 258 -17.68 6.13 5.28
C LEU A 258 -17.31 6.82 6.61
N LEU A 259 -16.09 6.62 7.12
CA LEU A 259 -15.68 7.26 8.39
C LEU A 259 -15.52 8.79 8.25
N PHE A 260 -15.06 9.27 7.09
CA PHE A 260 -14.98 10.72 6.85
C PHE A 260 -16.37 11.32 6.68
N GLY A 261 -17.22 10.70 5.85
CA GLY A 261 -18.60 11.15 5.63
C GLY A 261 -19.50 11.07 6.88
N ALA A 262 -19.24 10.12 7.79
CA ALA A 262 -19.92 10.02 9.08
C ALA A 262 -19.26 10.84 10.20
N GLY A 263 -18.24 11.67 9.91
CA GLY A 263 -17.62 12.57 10.90
C GLY A 263 -16.77 11.88 11.98
N PHE A 264 -16.43 10.59 11.83
CA PHE A 264 -15.58 9.85 12.79
C PHE A 264 -14.19 10.47 12.98
N HIS A 265 -13.75 11.34 12.07
CA HIS A 265 -12.49 12.09 12.14
C HIS A 265 -12.55 13.34 13.05
N LYS A 266 -13.75 13.81 13.41
CA LYS A 266 -14.00 15.00 14.24
C LYS A 266 -14.51 14.69 15.67
N ILE A 267 -14.36 13.44 16.14
CA ILE A 267 -14.79 13.06 17.50
C ILE A 267 -14.09 13.96 18.53
N ARG A 268 -14.86 14.68 19.36
CA ARG A 268 -14.37 15.65 20.35
C ARG A 268 -13.55 16.80 19.75
N SER A 269 -13.86 17.27 18.54
CA SER A 269 -13.21 18.44 17.95
C SER A 269 -13.42 19.73 18.77
N THR A 270 -12.37 20.56 18.85
CA THR A 270 -12.45 21.94 19.37
C THR A 270 -13.23 22.88 18.46
N GLU A 271 -13.41 22.55 17.18
CA GLU A 271 -14.20 23.33 16.21
C GLU A 271 -15.73 23.11 16.40
N GLY A 272 -16.10 22.36 17.44
CA GLY A 272 -17.45 21.85 17.67
C GLY A 272 -17.61 20.43 17.12
N ASP A 273 -18.54 19.65 17.67
CA ASP A 273 -18.87 18.31 17.13
C ASP A 273 -19.74 18.47 15.88
N GLY A 274 -19.14 19.00 14.80
CA GLY A 274 -19.79 19.39 13.53
C GLY A 274 -20.26 18.22 12.66
N VAL A 275 -20.81 17.17 13.28
CA VAL A 275 -21.18 15.92 12.61
C VAL A 275 -22.64 15.97 12.16
N VAL A 276 -22.85 16.33 10.89
CA VAL A 276 -24.12 16.06 10.20
C VAL A 276 -24.20 14.55 9.92
N GLY A 277 -24.82 13.78 10.81
CA GLY A 277 -25.26 12.40 10.50
C GLY A 277 -25.13 11.32 11.58
N LEU A 278 -24.48 11.58 12.73
CA LEU A 278 -24.43 10.62 13.84
C LEU A 278 -25.21 11.12 15.06
N PRO A 279 -25.95 10.25 15.78
CA PRO A 279 -26.37 10.55 17.14
C PRO A 279 -25.15 10.61 18.07
N PRO A 280 -25.25 11.27 19.24
CA PRO A 280 -24.22 11.14 20.28
C PRO A 280 -24.01 9.65 20.66
N PRO A 281 -22.81 9.26 21.12
CA PRO A 281 -22.59 7.90 21.62
C PRO A 281 -23.43 7.66 22.89
N SER A 282 -23.97 6.46 23.02
CA SER A 282 -24.83 6.05 24.14
C SER A 282 -24.08 6.00 25.47
N ASP A 283 -22.78 5.66 25.40
CA ASP A 283 -21.84 5.65 26.52
C ASP A 283 -20.38 5.78 26.04
N LEU A 284 -19.44 5.85 26.99
CA LEU A 284 -18.01 5.99 26.72
C LEU A 284 -17.39 4.79 25.98
N VAL A 285 -17.99 3.60 26.08
CA VAL A 285 -17.53 2.42 25.34
C VAL A 285 -17.93 2.54 23.87
N GLU A 286 -19.15 3.01 23.56
CA GLU A 286 -19.54 3.29 22.17
C GLU A 286 -18.72 4.45 21.57
N GLU A 287 -18.36 5.47 22.38
CA GLU A 287 -17.37 6.47 21.96
C GLU A 287 -16.00 5.83 21.65
N GLY A 288 -15.57 4.88 22.47
CA GLY A 288 -14.35 4.10 22.25
C GLY A 288 -14.38 3.23 21.01
N GLU A 289 -15.50 2.59 20.69
CA GLU A 289 -15.72 1.82 19.47
C GLU A 289 -15.63 2.73 18.22
N ARG A 290 -16.20 3.94 18.29
CA ARG A 290 -16.10 4.93 17.21
C ARG A 290 -14.66 5.44 17.02
N ILE A 291 -13.95 5.76 18.12
CA ILE A 291 -12.54 6.20 18.08
C ILE A 291 -11.64 5.08 17.54
N ASN A 292 -11.75 3.86 18.08
CA ASN A 292 -10.91 2.75 17.64
C ASN A 292 -11.24 2.35 16.19
N GLY A 293 -12.50 2.40 15.76
CA GLY A 293 -12.88 2.20 14.36
C GLY A 293 -12.25 3.19 13.40
N PHE A 294 -12.20 4.48 13.76
CA PHE A 294 -11.48 5.49 13.01
C PHE A 294 -9.99 5.12 12.82
N TRP A 295 -9.31 4.82 13.92
CA TRP A 295 -7.88 4.55 13.91
C TRP A 295 -7.49 3.21 13.29
N THR A 296 -8.32 2.17 13.41
CA THR A 296 -8.11 0.85 12.77
C THR A 296 -8.17 0.98 11.26
N VAL A 297 -9.14 1.71 10.71
CA VAL A 297 -9.25 1.93 9.25
C VAL A 297 -8.13 2.84 8.73
N LEU A 298 -7.75 3.89 9.49
CA LEU A 298 -6.59 4.72 9.11
C LEU A 298 -5.29 3.90 9.09
N THR A 299 -5.06 3.05 10.10
CA THR A 299 -3.90 2.16 10.18
C THR A 299 -3.87 1.17 9.01
N LEU A 300 -5.04 0.63 8.63
CA LEU A 300 -5.18 -0.26 7.47
C LEU A 300 -4.79 0.45 6.17
N ASN A 301 -5.30 1.66 5.94
CA ASN A 301 -4.92 2.51 4.80
C ASN A 301 -3.41 2.80 4.78
N ASN A 302 -2.85 3.18 5.93
CA ASN A 302 -1.45 3.57 6.04
C ASN A 302 -0.48 2.39 5.78
N CYS A 303 -0.92 1.16 6.04
CA CYS A 303 -0.18 -0.06 5.69
C CYS A 303 -0.33 -0.42 4.20
N TRP A 304 -1.56 -0.56 3.69
CA TRP A 304 -1.84 -1.19 2.39
C TRP A 304 -1.98 -0.22 1.20
N THR A 305 -2.30 1.05 1.44
CA THR A 305 -2.49 2.10 0.41
C THR A 305 -1.62 3.36 0.61
N PRO A 306 -0.36 3.29 1.11
CA PRO A 306 0.39 4.48 1.49
C PRO A 306 0.59 5.48 0.34
N LEU A 307 0.89 5.01 -0.87
CA LEU A 307 1.11 5.85 -2.06
C LEU A 307 -0.18 6.32 -2.75
N GLU A 308 -1.35 5.85 -2.30
CA GLU A 308 -2.68 6.16 -2.85
C GLU A 308 -3.54 6.93 -1.82
N SER A 309 -3.00 7.16 -0.62
CA SER A 309 -3.66 7.87 0.47
C SER A 309 -3.86 9.35 0.11
N ASN A 310 -5.11 9.79 0.10
CA ASN A 310 -5.50 11.20 -0.06
C ASN A 310 -6.00 11.81 1.26
N ILE A 311 -5.59 11.24 2.40
CA ILE A 311 -6.06 11.63 3.73
C ILE A 311 -5.29 12.86 4.22
N MET A 312 -6.00 13.97 4.43
CA MET A 312 -5.43 15.20 4.99
C MET A 312 -5.32 15.09 6.53
N TYR A 313 -4.12 14.84 7.04
CA TYR A 313 -3.85 14.64 8.47
C TYR A 313 -4.21 15.86 9.34
N GLU A 314 -4.23 17.04 8.74
CA GLU A 314 -4.63 18.32 9.36
C GLU A 314 -6.13 18.37 9.71
N SER A 315 -6.97 17.56 9.05
CA SER A 315 -8.42 17.50 9.31
C SER A 315 -8.81 16.66 10.53
N ILE A 316 -7.88 15.85 11.05
CA ILE A 316 -8.15 14.81 12.06
C ILE A 316 -8.02 15.42 13.46
N ASP A 317 -9.16 15.56 14.13
CA ASP A 317 -9.26 16.07 15.51
C ASP A 317 -9.51 14.98 16.54
N THR A 318 -9.81 13.75 16.09
CA THR A 318 -10.12 12.61 16.95
C THR A 318 -8.97 12.33 17.92
N PRO A 319 -9.22 12.11 19.22
CA PRO A 319 -8.17 11.82 20.20
C PRO A 319 -7.53 10.46 19.93
N TRP A 320 -6.30 10.25 20.41
CA TRP A 320 -5.59 8.98 20.24
C TRP A 320 -6.38 7.80 20.84
N PRO A 321 -6.25 6.58 20.25
CA PRO A 321 -7.01 5.40 20.67
C PRO A 321 -6.53 4.90 22.02
N LEU A 322 -7.39 4.14 22.70
CA LEU A 322 -7.09 3.44 23.94
C LEU A 322 -7.44 1.95 23.80
N ILE A 323 -6.90 1.12 24.69
CA ILE A 323 -7.32 -0.28 24.79
C ILE A 323 -8.80 -0.29 25.22
N MET A 324 -9.62 -1.18 24.63
CA MET A 324 -11.09 -1.12 24.74
C MET A 324 -11.60 -1.09 26.19
N GLN A 325 -10.96 -1.83 27.09
CA GLN A 325 -11.25 -1.87 28.53
C GLN A 325 -11.10 -0.49 29.19
N SER A 326 -10.15 0.32 28.74
CA SER A 326 -9.87 1.65 29.29
C SER A 326 -11.05 2.62 29.11
N TYR A 327 -11.88 2.48 28.07
CA TYR A 327 -13.06 3.33 27.88
C TYR A 327 -14.17 3.10 28.91
N SER A 328 -14.17 1.94 29.58
CA SER A 328 -15.09 1.67 30.71
C SER A 328 -14.56 2.15 32.07
N GLN A 329 -13.30 2.61 32.13
CA GLN A 329 -12.59 2.93 33.37
C GLN A 329 -12.11 4.40 33.44
N ILE A 330 -11.68 4.96 32.31
CA ILE A 330 -11.11 6.30 32.23
C ILE A 330 -12.22 7.33 32.14
N TYR A 331 -12.34 8.12 33.21
CA TYR A 331 -13.21 9.28 33.28
C TYR A 331 -12.64 10.45 32.46
N ARG A 332 -12.53 10.29 31.12
CA ARG A 332 -12.18 11.39 30.19
C ARG A 332 -13.23 12.48 30.41
N SER A 333 -12.81 13.64 30.91
CA SER A 333 -13.71 14.76 31.22
C SER A 333 -14.67 15.05 30.06
N PRO A 334 -15.95 15.35 30.30
CA PRO A 334 -16.86 15.82 29.25
C PRO A 334 -16.34 17.07 28.51
N GLN A 335 -15.43 17.84 29.13
CA GLN A 335 -14.78 19.01 28.55
C GLN A 335 -13.50 18.67 27.75
N PHE A 336 -13.02 17.42 27.78
CA PHE A 336 -11.85 17.02 27.00
C PHE A 336 -12.17 17.07 25.50
N LYS A 337 -11.43 17.93 24.80
CA LYS A 337 -11.53 18.24 23.37
C LYS A 337 -10.14 18.21 22.74
N THR A 338 -10.07 17.79 21.49
CA THR A 338 -8.83 17.60 20.72
C THR A 338 -8.91 18.26 19.35
N SER A 339 -7.75 18.44 18.73
CA SER A 339 -7.64 19.05 17.40
C SER A 339 -6.30 18.72 16.74
N GLN A 340 -6.28 18.57 15.41
CA GLN A 340 -5.08 18.34 14.61
C GLN A 340 -4.18 17.23 15.18
N THR A 341 -4.77 16.15 15.69
CA THR A 341 -4.14 15.14 16.57
C THR A 341 -2.91 14.51 15.91
N VAL A 342 -3.03 14.14 14.63
CA VAL A 342 -1.91 13.58 13.87
C VAL A 342 -0.87 14.65 13.55
N GLN A 343 -1.29 15.86 13.15
CA GLN A 343 -0.39 16.95 12.77
C GLN A 343 0.44 17.51 13.95
N LYS A 344 -0.09 17.50 15.18
CA LYS A 344 0.68 17.81 16.40
C LYS A 344 1.85 16.84 16.59
N PHE A 345 1.58 15.53 16.51
CA PHE A 345 2.63 14.50 16.52
C PHE A 345 3.65 14.68 15.38
N LEU A 346 3.18 14.92 14.15
CA LEU A 346 4.04 15.08 12.97
C LEU A 346 4.92 16.33 13.01
N SER A 347 4.47 17.40 13.66
CA SER A 347 5.26 18.62 13.89
C SER A 347 6.16 18.55 15.13
N SER A 348 6.16 17.43 15.86
CA SER A 348 6.80 17.27 17.19
C SER A 348 6.32 18.28 18.25
N ALA A 349 5.20 18.96 18.01
CA ALA A 349 4.59 19.87 18.96
C ALA A 349 3.72 19.08 19.94
N ASN A 350 4.01 19.20 21.24
CA ASN A 350 3.14 18.73 22.33
C ASN A 350 2.57 19.94 23.08
N PRO A 351 1.38 20.48 22.70
CA PRO A 351 0.77 21.58 23.42
C PRO A 351 0.00 21.09 24.67
N ASP A 352 -0.94 20.15 24.49
CA ASP A 352 -1.97 19.85 25.49
C ASP A 352 -2.35 18.36 25.56
N GLY A 353 -2.29 17.78 26.76
CA GLY A 353 -3.23 16.79 27.31
C GLY A 353 -3.28 15.36 26.73
N ASP A 354 -3.24 15.16 25.42
CA ASP A 354 -3.33 13.83 24.79
C ASP A 354 -1.96 13.34 24.31
N GLU A 355 -1.16 12.84 25.26
CA GLU A 355 0.19 12.32 24.98
C GLU A 355 0.20 11.21 23.92
N GLY A 356 -0.93 10.49 23.75
CA GLY A 356 -1.01 9.29 22.92
C GLY A 356 0.01 8.23 23.36
N THR A 357 0.24 8.10 24.67
CA THR A 357 1.14 7.15 25.33
C THR A 357 0.52 5.75 25.49
N SER A 358 -0.74 5.57 25.05
CA SER A 358 -1.35 4.25 24.94
C SER A 358 -0.58 3.39 23.93
N MET A 359 -0.41 2.10 24.24
CA MET A 359 0.34 1.18 23.39
C MET A 359 -0.32 0.98 22.00
N ILE A 360 -1.65 1.15 21.89
CA ILE A 360 -2.36 1.14 20.59
C ILE A 360 -2.11 2.45 19.82
N ALA A 361 -1.99 3.59 20.50
CA ALA A 361 -1.59 4.84 19.85
C ALA A 361 -0.17 4.76 19.27
N LEU A 362 0.74 3.96 19.86
CA LEU A 362 2.04 3.66 19.24
C LEU A 362 1.91 2.89 17.92
N TYR A 363 0.97 1.95 17.79
CA TYR A 363 0.69 1.25 16.52
C TYR A 363 0.23 2.23 15.44
N VAL A 364 -0.73 3.10 15.75
CA VAL A 364 -1.18 4.14 14.81
C VAL A 364 -0.01 5.05 14.42
N LYS A 365 0.72 5.62 15.39
CA LYS A 365 1.88 6.48 15.16
C LYS A 365 2.93 5.79 14.26
N ALA A 366 3.25 4.51 14.51
CA ALA A 366 4.17 3.73 13.68
C ALA A 366 3.67 3.55 12.24
N SER A 367 2.36 3.31 12.03
CA SER A 367 1.77 3.20 10.68
C SER A 367 1.80 4.53 9.92
N THR A 368 1.52 5.66 10.57
CA THR A 368 1.60 7.00 9.97
C THR A 368 3.05 7.38 9.64
N LEU A 369 4.02 6.96 10.45
CA LEU A 369 5.44 7.10 10.11
C LEU A 369 5.82 6.25 8.88
N PHE A 370 5.28 5.03 8.76
CA PHE A 370 5.55 4.12 7.65
C PHE A 370 4.97 4.64 6.32
N GLU A 371 3.72 5.11 6.34
CA GLU A 371 3.09 5.76 5.19
C GLU A 371 3.92 6.96 4.74
N ARG A 372 4.14 7.94 5.62
CA ARG A 372 4.88 9.16 5.26
C ARG A 372 6.30 8.89 4.79
N SER A 373 7.00 7.91 5.37
CA SER A 373 8.31 7.47 4.88
C SER A 373 8.24 6.91 3.46
N SER A 374 7.20 6.15 3.13
CA SER A 374 6.98 5.61 1.79
C SER A 374 6.64 6.72 0.79
N THR A 375 5.74 7.63 1.17
CA THR A 375 5.32 8.79 0.36
C THR A 375 6.47 9.76 0.10
N ILE A 376 7.30 10.08 1.11
CA ILE A 376 8.53 10.88 0.92
C ILE A 376 9.52 10.11 0.04
N SER A 377 9.77 8.83 0.31
CA SER A 377 10.69 8.01 -0.50
C SER A 377 10.33 7.99 -1.99
N HIS A 378 9.03 7.96 -2.33
CA HIS A 378 8.55 7.97 -3.72
C HIS A 378 8.67 9.35 -4.41
N GLN A 379 8.87 10.45 -3.65
CA GLN A 379 9.11 11.78 -4.22
C GLN A 379 10.58 11.99 -4.65
N PHE A 380 11.49 11.09 -4.31
CA PHE A 380 12.91 11.22 -4.63
C PHE A 380 13.19 11.03 -6.13
N GLN A 381 13.87 12.02 -6.75
CA GLN A 381 14.36 11.89 -8.12
C GLN A 381 15.85 11.53 -8.14
N PRO A 382 16.28 10.44 -8.83
CA PRO A 382 17.70 10.05 -8.91
C PRO A 382 18.62 11.13 -9.48
N SER A 383 18.10 12.05 -10.30
CA SER A 383 18.79 13.24 -10.80
C SER A 383 19.36 14.12 -9.68
N TRP A 384 18.66 14.22 -8.55
CA TRP A 384 19.10 15.01 -7.38
C TRP A 384 20.34 14.41 -6.72
N SER A 385 20.59 13.10 -6.86
CA SER A 385 21.77 12.46 -6.28
C SER A 385 23.07 12.85 -6.98
N TYR A 386 23.03 13.10 -8.30
CA TYR A 386 24.18 13.60 -9.04
C TYR A 386 24.48 15.07 -8.72
N MET A 387 23.45 15.85 -8.36
CA MET A 387 23.60 17.24 -7.93
C MET A 387 24.11 17.37 -6.49
N LEU A 388 23.91 16.36 -5.64
CA LEU A 388 24.46 16.33 -4.27
C LEU A 388 26.00 16.46 -4.22
N PHE A 389 26.69 16.08 -5.31
CA PHE A 389 28.15 16.19 -5.46
C PHE A 389 28.63 17.48 -6.16
N ARG A 390 27.73 18.35 -6.64
CA ARG A 390 28.09 19.65 -7.24
C ARG A 390 27.49 20.80 -6.43
N VAL A 391 28.22 21.19 -5.39
CA VAL A 391 27.87 22.24 -4.40
C VAL A 391 27.43 23.58 -5.04
N THR A 392 27.84 23.87 -6.27
CA THR A 392 27.53 25.12 -6.99
C THR A 392 26.13 25.20 -7.61
N ASP A 393 25.46 24.06 -7.86
CA ASP A 393 24.27 24.00 -8.73
C ASP A 393 23.04 23.39 -8.03
N MET A 394 22.78 23.79 -6.78
CA MET A 394 21.53 23.41 -6.09
C MET A 394 20.87 24.55 -5.30
N PRO A 395 19.52 24.62 -5.23
CA PRO A 395 18.55 23.74 -5.89
C PRO A 395 17.35 24.42 -6.56
N GLN A 396 16.67 23.67 -7.44
CA GLN A 396 15.23 23.86 -7.68
C GLN A 396 14.46 23.77 -6.35
N PRO A 397 13.38 24.53 -6.14
CA PRO A 397 12.68 24.58 -4.85
C PRO A 397 12.22 23.21 -4.35
N LEU A 398 11.82 22.31 -5.26
CA LEU A 398 11.37 20.94 -4.96
C LEU A 398 12.39 20.10 -4.18
N ALA A 399 13.67 20.14 -4.56
CA ALA A 399 14.70 19.35 -3.86
C ALA A 399 15.00 19.91 -2.45
N ARG A 400 14.92 21.23 -2.29
CA ARG A 400 15.00 21.92 -0.98
C ARG A 400 13.89 21.45 -0.05
N GLN A 401 12.66 21.40 -0.57
CA GLN A 401 11.48 20.91 0.16
C GLN A 401 11.63 19.43 0.52
N PHE A 402 11.98 18.58 -0.44
CA PHE A 402 12.20 17.15 -0.23
C PHE A 402 13.22 16.87 0.88
N PHE A 403 14.42 17.48 0.84
CA PHE A 403 15.45 17.21 1.85
C PHE A 403 15.09 17.77 3.23
N SER A 404 14.28 18.82 3.30
CA SER A 404 13.69 19.30 4.55
C SER A 404 12.70 18.28 5.13
N SER A 405 11.75 17.81 4.31
CA SER A 405 10.77 16.79 4.71
C SER A 405 11.42 15.46 5.11
N PHE A 406 12.43 15.01 4.37
CA PHE A 406 13.25 13.83 4.70
C PHE A 406 13.94 13.98 6.07
N SER A 407 14.59 15.12 6.33
CA SER A 407 15.34 15.35 7.56
C SER A 407 14.41 15.44 8.79
N ALA A 408 13.26 16.08 8.64
CA ALA A 408 12.22 16.12 9.67
C ALA A 408 11.63 14.72 9.94
N GLN A 409 11.42 13.92 8.89
CA GLN A 409 10.90 12.56 9.02
C GLN A 409 11.92 11.61 9.70
N ASP A 410 13.22 11.63 9.35
CA ASP A 410 14.23 10.82 10.08
C ASP A 410 14.27 11.26 11.55
N ALA A 411 14.37 12.57 11.83
CA ALA A 411 14.40 13.07 13.21
C ALA A 411 13.20 12.62 14.05
N LEU A 412 11.98 12.67 13.49
CA LEU A 412 10.76 12.20 14.15
C LEU A 412 10.78 10.67 14.37
N ILE A 413 11.27 9.88 13.40
CA ILE A 413 11.40 8.42 13.56
C ILE A 413 12.45 8.07 14.60
N GLN A 414 13.62 8.73 14.60
CA GLN A 414 14.64 8.50 15.63
C GLN A 414 14.11 8.83 17.03
N LYS A 415 13.37 9.94 17.19
CA LYS A 415 12.69 10.30 18.44
C LYS A 415 11.69 9.22 18.86
N PHE A 416 10.77 8.85 17.96
CA PHE A 416 9.76 7.81 18.23
C PHE A 416 10.41 6.48 18.65
N LEU A 417 11.46 6.03 17.95
CA LEU A 417 12.19 4.81 18.28
C LEU A 417 12.92 4.86 19.63
N GLN A 418 13.29 6.04 20.12
CA GLN A 418 13.90 6.25 21.44
C GLN A 418 12.85 6.33 22.56
N GLU A 419 11.62 6.76 22.25
CA GLU A 419 10.50 6.88 23.19
C GLU A 419 9.67 5.58 23.31
N MET A 420 9.92 4.57 22.47
CA MET A 420 9.26 3.26 22.60
C MET A 420 9.68 2.52 23.88
N PRO A 421 8.77 1.76 24.54
CA PRO A 421 9.10 0.83 25.62
C PRO A 421 10.13 -0.25 25.25
N SER A 422 10.47 -1.09 26.23
CA SER A 422 11.17 -2.36 25.95
C SER A 422 10.19 -3.42 25.44
N ILE A 423 10.68 -4.35 24.60
CA ILE A 423 9.86 -5.42 24.01
C ILE A 423 9.09 -6.21 25.08
N PRO A 424 9.70 -6.69 26.19
CA PRO A 424 8.97 -7.44 27.22
C PRO A 424 7.86 -6.62 27.90
N ALA A 425 8.08 -5.31 28.09
CA ALA A 425 7.07 -4.43 28.67
C ALA A 425 5.88 -4.19 27.72
N MET A 426 6.13 -4.16 26.40
CA MET A 426 5.06 -4.03 25.41
C MET A 426 4.26 -5.34 25.24
N VAL A 427 4.94 -6.51 25.22
CA VAL A 427 4.27 -7.82 25.20
C VAL A 427 3.36 -8.00 26.42
N ALA A 428 3.84 -7.61 27.62
CA ALA A 428 3.05 -7.67 28.85
C ALA A 428 1.89 -6.64 28.93
N ALA A 429 1.88 -5.61 28.07
CA ALA A 429 0.88 -4.53 28.07
C ALA A 429 -0.19 -4.64 26.96
N ILE A 430 0.09 -5.38 25.88
CA ILE A 430 -0.94 -5.81 24.89
C ILE A 430 -0.80 -7.31 24.61
N SER A 431 0.05 -7.66 23.63
CA SER A 431 0.16 -9.00 23.05
C SER A 431 1.44 -9.10 22.20
N PRO A 432 2.00 -10.31 21.98
CA PRO A 432 3.16 -10.49 21.10
C PRO A 432 2.89 -10.09 19.64
N GLU A 433 1.68 -10.31 19.13
CA GLU A 433 1.26 -9.97 17.75
C GLU A 433 1.32 -8.46 17.51
N THR A 434 0.69 -7.70 18.41
CA THR A 434 0.62 -6.24 18.31
C THR A 434 2.01 -5.64 18.52
N THR A 435 2.80 -6.23 19.42
CA THR A 435 4.21 -5.84 19.65
C THR A 435 5.05 -6.07 18.39
N LEU A 436 4.98 -7.27 17.78
CA LEU A 436 5.67 -7.57 16.51
C LEU A 436 5.32 -6.55 15.42
N MET A 437 4.04 -6.15 15.30
CA MET A 437 3.59 -5.15 14.34
C MET A 437 4.16 -3.75 14.62
N ILE A 438 4.11 -3.26 15.86
CA ILE A 438 4.58 -1.91 16.24
C ILE A 438 6.06 -1.73 15.88
N TYR A 439 6.95 -2.61 16.36
CA TYR A 439 8.39 -2.51 16.07
C TYR A 439 8.70 -2.80 14.60
N SER A 440 8.02 -3.75 13.95
CA SER A 440 8.23 -4.04 12.52
C SER A 440 7.89 -2.82 11.66
N LEU A 441 6.77 -2.14 11.92
CA LEU A 441 6.42 -0.88 11.25
C LEU A 441 7.43 0.21 11.55
N ALA A 442 7.71 0.49 12.82
CA ALA A 442 8.58 1.60 13.22
C ALA A 442 9.99 1.50 12.63
N HIS A 443 10.57 0.29 12.59
CA HIS A 443 11.85 0.06 11.91
C HIS A 443 11.70 0.06 10.38
N SER A 444 10.59 -0.44 9.82
CA SER A 444 10.33 -0.35 8.37
C SER A 444 10.18 1.10 7.89
N SER A 445 9.72 2.04 8.73
CA SER A 445 9.70 3.48 8.44
C SER A 445 11.10 4.04 8.18
N VAL A 446 12.13 3.53 8.87
CA VAL A 446 13.55 3.84 8.58
C VAL A 446 13.96 3.21 7.25
N ILE A 447 13.61 1.94 7.03
CA ILE A 447 13.97 1.19 5.82
C ILE A 447 13.44 1.88 4.56
N GLN A 448 12.14 2.22 4.52
CA GLN A 448 11.54 2.87 3.34
C GLN A 448 12.12 4.28 3.13
N LEU A 449 12.26 5.11 4.18
CA LEU A 449 12.77 6.48 4.05
C LEU A 449 14.20 6.51 3.47
N HIS A 450 15.09 5.65 3.94
CA HIS A 450 16.48 5.58 3.48
C HIS A 450 16.67 4.77 2.19
N ARG A 451 15.66 4.01 1.74
CA ARG A 451 15.73 3.10 0.56
C ARG A 451 16.31 3.75 -0.70
N PRO A 452 15.97 4.99 -1.10
CA PRO A 452 16.51 5.60 -2.31
C PRO A 452 18.03 5.88 -2.26
N PHE A 453 18.59 5.93 -1.05
CA PHE A 453 19.97 6.35 -0.79
C PHE A 453 20.95 5.18 -0.56
N ILE A 454 20.45 3.94 -0.52
CA ILE A 454 21.21 2.71 -0.19
C ILE A 454 22.54 2.59 -0.94
N ALA A 455 22.56 2.91 -2.23
CA ALA A 455 23.73 2.75 -3.10
C ALA A 455 24.70 3.95 -3.10
N ILE A 456 24.32 5.08 -2.49
CA ILE A 456 24.97 6.39 -2.69
C ILE A 456 25.34 7.09 -1.37
N ASN A 457 24.70 6.71 -0.26
CA ASN A 457 24.95 7.26 1.07
C ASN A 457 25.19 6.11 2.08
N THR A 458 26.44 5.97 2.52
CA THR A 458 26.88 4.94 3.46
C THR A 458 26.21 5.05 4.83
N ALA A 459 25.91 6.25 5.31
CA ALA A 459 25.17 6.45 6.56
C ALA A 459 23.71 5.99 6.43
N SER A 460 23.06 6.22 5.28
CA SER A 460 21.72 5.69 5.01
C SER A 460 21.71 4.16 4.91
N ARG A 461 22.69 3.54 4.25
CA ARG A 461 22.86 2.07 4.28
C ARG A 461 23.06 1.56 5.71
N GLY A 462 23.85 2.27 6.54
CA GLY A 462 24.02 1.98 7.96
C GLY A 462 22.72 2.07 8.79
N ARG A 463 21.88 3.08 8.56
CA ARG A 463 20.54 3.21 9.17
C ARG A 463 19.65 2.01 8.84
N ILE A 464 19.60 1.59 7.57
CA ILE A 464 18.82 0.42 7.12
C ILE A 464 19.35 -0.86 7.79
N ILE A 465 20.66 -1.09 7.82
CA ILE A 465 21.27 -2.25 8.48
C ILE A 465 20.92 -2.28 9.98
N SER A 466 20.90 -1.13 10.65
CA SER A 466 20.49 -1.04 12.06
C SER A 466 19.02 -1.40 12.27
N ALA A 467 18.12 -0.83 11.46
CA ALA A 467 16.68 -1.12 11.51
C ALA A 467 16.38 -2.60 11.23
N VAL A 468 17.05 -3.20 10.24
CA VAL A 468 16.96 -4.65 9.93
C VAL A 468 17.44 -5.50 11.11
N ARG A 469 18.53 -5.12 11.78
CA ARG A 469 19.01 -5.82 12.98
C ARG A 469 17.99 -5.77 14.13
N SER A 470 17.31 -4.65 14.32
CA SER A 470 16.24 -4.54 15.32
C SER A 470 15.03 -5.42 14.98
N ILE A 471 14.65 -5.53 13.70
CA ILE A 471 13.57 -6.45 13.26
C ILE A 471 13.97 -7.92 13.49
N VAL A 472 15.23 -8.29 13.23
CA VAL A 472 15.72 -9.64 13.56
C VAL A 472 15.71 -9.86 15.08
N HIS A 473 16.16 -8.89 15.87
CA HIS A 473 16.21 -9.01 17.33
C HIS A 473 14.82 -9.24 17.96
N ILE A 474 13.77 -8.57 17.49
CA ILE A 474 12.41 -8.85 17.99
C ILE A 474 11.90 -10.23 17.53
N LEU A 475 12.27 -10.69 16.33
CA LEU A 475 11.99 -12.04 15.82
C LEU A 475 12.76 -13.17 16.55
N ASP A 476 13.87 -12.84 17.21
CA ASP A 476 14.55 -13.73 18.16
C ASP A 476 13.97 -13.65 19.58
N THR A 477 13.39 -12.50 19.96
CA THR A 477 12.88 -12.22 21.33
C THR A 477 11.46 -12.75 21.56
N ILE A 478 10.60 -12.73 20.54
CA ILE A 478 9.22 -13.21 20.61
C ILE A 478 9.13 -14.56 19.91
N ASN A 479 8.61 -15.59 20.59
CA ASN A 479 8.43 -16.90 19.96
C ASN A 479 7.25 -16.86 18.96
N VAL A 480 7.59 -16.69 17.69
CA VAL A 480 6.63 -16.63 16.57
C VAL A 480 5.79 -17.92 16.46
N ALA A 481 6.31 -19.06 16.92
CA ALA A 481 5.58 -20.34 16.89
C ALA A 481 4.53 -20.50 18.02
N GLU A 482 4.48 -19.57 18.99
CA GLU A 482 3.44 -19.52 20.05
C GLU A 482 2.32 -18.52 19.73
N VAL A 483 2.45 -17.75 18.64
CA VAL A 483 1.47 -16.74 18.22
C VAL A 483 0.25 -17.40 17.57
N VAL A 484 -0.96 -16.95 17.95
CA VAL A 484 -2.23 -17.56 17.50
C VAL A 484 -2.57 -17.19 16.04
N SER A 485 -2.33 -15.94 15.63
CA SER A 485 -2.53 -15.48 14.26
C SER A 485 -1.77 -14.18 14.01
N LEU A 486 -0.99 -14.10 12.93
CA LEU A 486 -0.31 -12.87 12.54
C LEU A 486 -1.12 -12.07 11.50
N ASN A 487 -1.07 -10.75 11.63
CA ASN A 487 -1.63 -9.84 10.64
C ASN A 487 -0.82 -9.94 9.33
N ALA A 488 -1.51 -10.16 8.20
CA ALA A 488 -0.89 -10.46 6.91
C ALA A 488 0.11 -9.39 6.41
N PHE A 489 0.03 -8.15 6.91
CA PHE A 489 0.98 -7.10 6.54
C PHE A 489 2.41 -7.36 7.04
N LEU A 490 2.60 -8.14 8.12
CA LEU A 490 3.92 -8.56 8.58
C LEU A 490 4.68 -9.38 7.52
N ALA A 491 3.98 -10.20 6.74
CA ALA A 491 4.58 -10.93 5.62
C ALA A 491 5.22 -9.97 4.59
N ILE A 492 4.59 -8.82 4.34
CA ILE A 492 5.10 -7.80 3.39
C ILE A 492 6.31 -7.06 3.99
N LEU A 493 6.27 -6.70 5.28
CA LEU A 493 7.40 -6.05 5.95
C LEU A 493 8.62 -6.97 6.00
N TRP A 494 8.45 -8.23 6.40
CA TRP A 494 9.55 -9.20 6.49
C TRP A 494 10.04 -9.63 5.11
N THR A 495 9.19 -9.65 4.07
CA THR A 495 9.63 -9.85 2.68
C THR A 495 10.62 -8.76 2.23
N HIS A 496 10.36 -7.49 2.57
CA HIS A 496 11.28 -6.39 2.28
C HIS A 496 12.63 -6.54 3.02
N VAL A 497 12.59 -6.97 4.28
CA VAL A 497 13.80 -7.27 5.06
C VAL A 497 14.60 -8.42 4.44
N CYS A 498 13.94 -9.50 4.03
CA CYS A 498 14.55 -10.61 3.31
C CYS A 498 15.19 -10.17 1.98
N GLN A 499 14.51 -9.34 1.18
CA GLN A 499 15.06 -8.81 -0.08
C GLN A 499 16.34 -8.01 0.15
N PHE A 500 16.34 -7.11 1.14
CA PHE A 500 17.53 -6.34 1.52
C PHE A 500 18.69 -7.25 1.97
N LEU A 501 18.42 -8.21 2.86
CA LEU A 501 19.45 -9.15 3.34
C LEU A 501 20.02 -10.03 2.22
N ILE A 502 19.20 -10.46 1.25
CA ILE A 502 19.65 -11.19 0.06
C ILE A 502 20.59 -10.31 -0.80
N GLN A 503 20.23 -9.04 -1.02
CA GLN A 503 21.06 -8.10 -1.78
C GLN A 503 22.40 -7.84 -1.09
N GLU A 504 22.41 -7.60 0.23
CA GLU A 504 23.63 -7.43 1.01
C GLU A 504 24.52 -8.68 0.98
N ILE A 505 23.95 -9.89 1.04
CA ILE A 505 24.70 -11.16 0.89
C ILE A 505 25.27 -11.31 -0.53
N SER A 506 24.61 -10.79 -1.56
CA SER A 506 25.13 -10.84 -2.94
C SER A 506 26.33 -9.92 -3.09
N ASN A 507 26.14 -8.62 -2.81
CA ASN A 507 27.21 -7.61 -2.89
C ASN A 507 28.46 -8.07 -2.12
N ALA A 508 28.27 -8.60 -0.91
CA ALA A 508 29.35 -9.05 -0.04
C ALA A 508 29.96 -10.41 -0.43
N ARG A 509 29.48 -11.07 -1.49
CA ARG A 509 30.19 -12.19 -2.16
C ARG A 509 31.09 -11.69 -3.29
N ASP A 510 30.72 -10.61 -3.95
CA ASP A 510 31.49 -10.05 -5.06
C ASP A 510 32.75 -9.31 -4.54
N ASP A 511 32.64 -8.67 -3.37
CA ASP A 511 33.74 -8.05 -2.61
C ASP A 511 34.63 -9.09 -1.86
N THR A 512 35.17 -10.13 -2.52
CA THR A 512 35.83 -11.26 -1.82
C THR A 512 37.09 -10.89 -1.01
N ILE A 513 36.91 -10.64 0.29
CA ILE A 513 37.48 -11.39 1.44
C ILE A 513 36.97 -10.71 2.75
N ASN A 514 36.63 -11.50 3.77
CA ASN A 514 36.15 -11.05 5.10
C ASN A 514 34.75 -10.42 5.20
N SER A 515 33.78 -10.81 4.35
CA SER A 515 32.37 -10.51 4.60
C SER A 515 31.77 -11.42 5.69
N SER A 516 31.20 -10.80 6.73
CA SER A 516 30.75 -11.50 7.95
C SER A 516 29.63 -12.52 7.71
N GLY A 517 29.52 -13.52 8.60
CA GLY A 517 28.39 -14.47 8.60
C GLY A 517 27.04 -13.87 9.00
N ALA A 518 27.03 -12.67 9.61
CA ALA A 518 25.84 -12.09 10.24
C ALA A 518 24.63 -11.86 9.29
N PRO A 519 24.79 -11.36 8.04
CA PRO A 519 23.64 -11.23 7.14
C PRO A 519 23.04 -12.60 6.76
N LYS A 520 23.86 -13.67 6.71
CA LYS A 520 23.40 -15.03 6.41
C LYS A 520 22.58 -15.62 7.56
N SER A 521 23.01 -15.44 8.81
CA SER A 521 22.22 -15.88 9.97
C SER A 521 20.96 -15.03 10.14
N GLN A 522 21.03 -13.71 9.93
CA GLN A 522 19.88 -12.82 9.92
C GLN A 522 18.84 -13.25 8.87
N LEU A 523 19.26 -13.57 7.64
CA LEU A 523 18.35 -14.07 6.61
C LEU A 523 17.77 -15.45 6.97
N ALA A 524 18.52 -16.32 7.65
CA ALA A 524 18.02 -17.60 8.13
C ALA A 524 16.90 -17.40 9.17
N ILE A 525 17.12 -16.55 10.18
CA ILE A 525 16.13 -16.21 11.22
C ILE A 525 14.84 -15.67 10.61
N VAL A 526 14.92 -14.64 9.75
CA VAL A 526 13.69 -14.07 9.16
C VAL A 526 12.96 -15.09 8.26
N LYS A 527 13.68 -15.96 7.55
CA LYS A 527 13.04 -17.04 6.77
C LYS A 527 12.40 -18.12 7.65
N GLU A 528 13.04 -18.51 8.74
CA GLU A 528 12.51 -19.49 9.68
C GLU A 528 11.24 -18.96 10.36
N ARG A 529 11.28 -17.73 10.87
CA ARG A 529 10.11 -17.07 11.46
C ARG A 529 9.01 -16.82 10.44
N TYR A 530 9.35 -16.45 9.20
CA TYR A 530 8.36 -16.29 8.12
C TYR A 530 7.67 -17.63 7.80
N ALA A 531 8.40 -18.75 7.79
CA ALA A 531 7.79 -20.06 7.63
C ALA A 531 6.86 -20.37 8.82
N GLN A 532 7.37 -20.30 10.06
CA GLN A 532 6.58 -20.51 11.29
C GLN A 532 5.32 -19.63 11.40
N ALA A 533 5.33 -18.45 10.77
CA ALA A 533 4.21 -17.50 10.74
C ALA A 533 3.15 -17.76 9.67
N PHE A 534 3.50 -18.42 8.57
CA PHE A 534 2.70 -18.43 7.33
C PHE A 534 2.66 -19.80 6.60
N THR A 535 2.96 -20.90 7.31
CA THR A 535 2.73 -22.30 6.88
C THR A 535 1.86 -23.05 7.86
#